data_AF-A0A2E1VMZ0-F1
#
_entry.id   AF-A0A2E1VMZ0-F1
#
_cell.length_a   1.000
_cell.length_b   1.000
_cell.length_c   1.000
_cell.angle_alpha   90.00
_cell.angle_beta   90.00
_cell.angle_gamma   90.00
#
_symmetry.space_group_name_H-M   'P 1'
#
loop_
_entity.id
_entity.type
_entity.pdbx_description
1 polymer ?
#
loop_
_entity_poly.entity_id
_entity_poly.type
_entity_poly.pdbx_seq_one_letter_code
_entity_poly.pdbx_strand_id
1 'polypeptide(L)'
;MRMLYILSDLFNNTFASLYRKKVVVNNLSNSFPGLSSKKLKKIKNTFYKNFCDLVFETIKSISINESELKNRVKFNNMHLINQHIKNKERVVVLTSHQCNWEWLLLAAELNLDSNLHVIYKKLKNIKFNKLMYRSRSRFGSILVESREVIMYLKNKLDKVKVLAVVADQSPRINSRKIWSKMLNQETAFLESIEFI
;
A
#
# COMPACT_ATOMS: atom_id res chain seq x y z
N MET A 1 -4.96 7.74 -20.18
CA MET A 1 -4.07 8.12 -19.06
C MET A 1 -3.77 9.61 -18.96
N ARG A 2 -3.45 10.33 -20.04
CA ARG A 2 -3.21 11.80 -19.99
C ARG A 2 -4.35 12.58 -19.31
N MET A 3 -5.60 12.29 -19.67
CA MET A 3 -6.78 12.93 -19.07
C MET A 3 -6.87 12.73 -17.54
N LEU A 4 -6.41 11.58 -17.03
CA LEU A 4 -6.40 11.30 -15.60
C LEU A 4 -5.51 12.30 -14.84
N TYR A 5 -4.28 12.50 -15.33
CA TYR A 5 -3.33 13.40 -14.71
C TYR A 5 -3.72 14.87 -14.86
N ILE A 6 -4.38 15.24 -15.97
CA ILE A 6 -4.96 16.58 -16.13
C ILE A 6 -6.01 16.85 -15.04
N LEU A 7 -6.92 15.90 -14.81
CA LEU A 7 -7.94 16.03 -13.77
C LEU A 7 -7.32 16.06 -12.37
N SER A 8 -6.29 15.26 -12.12
CA SER A 8 -5.52 15.28 -10.87
C SER A 8 -4.88 16.65 -10.63
N ASP A 9 -4.19 17.20 -11.63
CA ASP A 9 -3.53 18.50 -11.53
C ASP A 9 -4.54 19.64 -11.26
N LEU A 10 -5.73 19.60 -11.88
CA LEU A 10 -6.80 20.56 -11.61
C LEU A 10 -7.34 20.45 -10.17
N PHE A 11 -7.47 19.22 -9.65
CA PHE A 11 -8.01 18.98 -8.32
C PHE A 11 -6.98 19.20 -7.19
N ASN A 12 -5.69 19.09 -7.50
CA ASN A 12 -4.59 19.13 -6.53
C ASN A 12 -4.61 20.40 -5.65
N ASN A 13 -4.91 21.57 -6.21
CA ASN A 13 -4.93 22.83 -5.44
C ASN A 13 -5.98 22.81 -4.32
N THR A 14 -7.19 22.35 -4.64
CA THR A 14 -8.29 22.20 -3.66
C THR A 14 -8.00 21.07 -2.68
N PHE A 15 -7.41 19.99 -3.16
CA PHE A 15 -7.07 18.85 -2.32
C PHE A 15 -6.00 19.19 -1.27
N ALA A 16 -4.94 19.91 -1.68
CA ALA A 16 -3.84 20.32 -0.82
C ALA A 16 -4.26 21.29 0.29
N SER A 17 -5.30 22.09 0.07
CA SER A 17 -5.82 23.02 1.09
C SER A 17 -6.66 22.30 2.16
N LEU A 18 -7.35 21.20 1.79
CA LEU A 18 -8.27 20.48 2.68
C LEU A 18 -7.60 19.33 3.45
N TYR A 19 -6.64 18.62 2.84
CA TYR A 19 -6.15 17.36 3.39
C TYR A 19 -5.01 17.53 4.40
N ARG A 20 -5.33 17.38 5.70
CA ARG A 20 -4.43 17.10 6.84
C ARG A 20 -3.10 17.90 6.87
N LYS A 21 -3.11 19.17 6.44
CA LYS A 21 -1.93 20.03 6.30
C LYS A 21 -1.01 20.05 7.52
N LYS A 22 -1.57 20.14 8.73
CA LYS A 22 -0.79 20.15 9.98
C LYS A 22 0.00 18.86 10.17
N VAL A 23 -0.61 17.70 9.90
CA VAL A 23 0.04 16.38 10.04
C VAL A 23 1.17 16.23 9.03
N VAL A 24 0.92 16.61 7.77
CA VAL A 24 1.94 16.52 6.70
C VAL A 24 3.15 17.40 7.03
N VAL A 25 2.92 18.66 7.44
CA VAL A 25 4.01 19.58 7.80
C VAL A 25 4.79 19.04 9.00
N ASN A 26 4.11 18.58 10.05
CA ASN A 26 4.77 18.03 11.24
C ASN A 26 5.63 16.80 10.90
N ASN A 27 5.08 15.86 10.15
CA ASN A 27 5.82 14.66 9.74
C ASN A 27 7.05 15.03 8.91
N LEU A 28 6.95 15.97 7.97
CA LEU A 28 8.09 16.40 7.15
C LEU A 28 9.17 17.09 7.97
N SER A 29 8.80 18.01 8.87
CA SER A 29 9.76 18.70 9.74
C SER A 29 10.50 17.72 10.65
N ASN A 30 9.77 16.78 11.26
CA ASN A 30 10.38 15.79 12.14
C ASN A 30 11.24 14.78 11.37
N SER A 31 10.81 14.38 10.17
CA SER A 31 11.56 13.43 9.33
C SER A 31 12.85 14.04 8.79
N PHE A 32 12.85 15.34 8.49
CA PHE A 32 13.96 16.03 7.82
C PHE A 32 14.37 17.33 8.54
N PRO A 33 14.83 17.25 9.79
CA PRO A 33 15.08 18.43 10.63
C PRO A 33 16.18 19.35 10.07
N GLY A 34 17.11 18.83 9.27
CA GLY A 34 18.18 19.61 8.65
C GLY A 34 17.79 20.35 7.35
N LEU A 35 16.55 20.21 6.86
CA LEU A 35 16.12 20.87 5.63
C LEU A 35 15.53 22.25 5.89
N SER A 36 15.86 23.20 5.00
CA SER A 36 15.28 24.54 5.06
C SER A 36 13.77 24.52 4.79
N SER A 37 13.07 25.51 5.33
CA SER A 37 11.62 25.70 5.13
C SER A 37 11.22 25.72 3.63
N LYS A 38 12.07 26.29 2.77
CA LYS A 38 11.87 26.30 1.30
C LYS A 38 11.91 24.89 0.71
N LYS A 39 12.86 24.05 1.13
CA LYS A 39 12.97 22.64 0.69
C LYS A 39 11.78 21.82 1.20
N LEU A 40 11.42 21.96 2.48
CA LEU A 40 10.25 21.30 3.07
C LEU A 40 8.95 21.68 2.34
N LYS A 41 8.78 22.97 1.99
CA LYS A 41 7.64 23.44 1.19
C LYS A 41 7.59 22.78 -0.19
N LYS A 42 8.74 22.62 -0.87
CA LYS A 42 8.82 21.92 -2.16
C LYS A 42 8.40 20.45 -2.03
N ILE A 43 8.95 19.73 -1.06
CA ILE A 43 8.61 18.32 -0.79
C ILE A 43 7.11 18.18 -0.49
N LYS A 44 6.57 19.04 0.36
CA LYS A 44 5.14 19.05 0.70
C LYS A 44 4.26 19.23 -0.55
N ASN A 45 4.60 20.17 -1.44
CA ASN A 45 3.84 20.40 -2.65
C ASN A 45 3.91 19.19 -3.61
N THR A 46 5.08 18.57 -3.74
CA THR A 46 5.26 17.32 -4.50
C THR A 46 4.47 16.17 -3.88
N PHE A 47 4.47 16.05 -2.55
CA PHE A 47 3.66 15.06 -1.83
C PHE A 47 2.18 15.21 -2.17
N TYR A 48 1.62 16.43 -2.13
CA TYR A 48 0.20 16.62 -2.44
C TYR A 48 -0.14 16.30 -3.89
N LYS A 49 0.73 16.67 -4.85
CA LYS A 49 0.56 16.27 -6.25
C LYS A 49 0.54 14.76 -6.38
N ASN A 50 1.54 14.07 -5.86
CA ASN A 50 1.64 12.60 -5.93
C ASN A 50 0.47 11.91 -5.20
N PHE A 51 0.02 12.47 -4.08
CA PHE A 51 -1.10 11.91 -3.33
C PHE A 51 -2.43 12.13 -4.05
N CYS A 52 -2.59 13.25 -4.75
CA CYS A 52 -3.73 13.47 -5.64
C CYS A 52 -3.70 12.48 -6.81
N ASP A 53 -2.54 12.32 -7.48
CA ASP A 53 -2.35 11.35 -8.54
C ASP A 53 -2.72 9.95 -8.07
N LEU A 54 -2.27 9.56 -6.88
CA LEU A 54 -2.63 8.28 -6.28
C LEU A 54 -4.13 8.08 -6.10
N VAL A 55 -4.89 9.12 -5.69
CA VAL A 55 -6.35 9.03 -5.56
C VAL A 55 -6.99 8.72 -6.92
N PHE A 56 -6.58 9.45 -7.96
CA PHE A 56 -7.09 9.23 -9.31
C PHE A 56 -6.63 7.88 -9.89
N GLU A 57 -5.40 7.46 -9.63
CA GLU A 57 -4.87 6.17 -10.03
C GLU A 57 -5.58 5.01 -9.32
N THR A 58 -5.97 5.19 -8.06
CA THR A 58 -6.81 4.24 -7.29
C THR A 58 -8.19 4.08 -7.94
N ILE A 59 -8.80 5.18 -8.40
CA ILE A 59 -10.05 5.12 -9.18
C ILE A 59 -9.79 4.39 -10.50
N LYS A 60 -8.65 4.64 -11.16
CA LYS A 60 -8.29 3.99 -12.42
C LYS A 60 -8.04 2.50 -12.26
N SER A 61 -7.63 2.02 -11.09
CA SER A 61 -7.51 0.58 -10.78
C SER A 61 -8.78 -0.21 -11.07
N ILE A 62 -9.96 0.43 -11.03
CA ILE A 62 -11.25 -0.20 -11.37
C ILE A 62 -11.31 -0.60 -12.86
N SER A 63 -10.62 0.12 -13.76
CA SER A 63 -10.73 -0.07 -15.22
C SER A 63 -9.40 -0.35 -15.94
N ILE A 64 -8.27 -0.42 -15.24
CA ILE A 64 -6.96 -0.26 -15.89
C ILE A 64 -6.57 -1.27 -16.98
N ASN A 65 -6.85 -2.57 -16.97
CA ASN A 65 -6.30 -3.56 -17.94
C ASN A 65 -4.84 -3.96 -17.66
N GLU A 66 -4.51 -5.20 -18.03
CA GLU A 66 -3.27 -5.87 -17.65
C GLU A 66 -2.05 -5.32 -18.40
N SER A 67 -2.18 -5.06 -19.70
CA SER A 67 -1.06 -4.59 -20.53
C SER A 67 -0.59 -3.21 -20.11
N GLU A 68 -1.52 -2.28 -19.85
CA GLU A 68 -1.22 -0.94 -19.33
C GLU A 68 -0.56 -1.04 -17.95
N LEU A 69 -1.08 -1.90 -17.08
CA LEU A 69 -0.54 -2.07 -15.73
C LEU A 69 0.89 -2.66 -15.76
N LYS A 70 1.13 -3.70 -16.57
CA LYS A 70 2.47 -4.30 -16.78
C LYS A 70 3.45 -3.32 -17.43
N ASN A 71 2.97 -2.35 -18.21
CA ASN A 71 3.83 -1.30 -18.77
C ASN A 71 4.24 -0.26 -17.72
N ARG A 72 3.38 0.03 -16.74
CA ARG A 72 3.61 1.06 -15.72
C ARG A 72 4.33 0.56 -14.48
N VAL A 73 4.06 -0.67 -14.07
CA VAL A 73 4.66 -1.28 -12.88
C VAL A 73 5.67 -2.32 -13.34
N LYS A 74 6.94 -2.04 -13.08
CA LYS A 74 8.06 -2.91 -13.39
C LYS A 74 8.69 -3.41 -12.10
N PHE A 75 9.01 -4.71 -12.07
CA PHE A 75 9.67 -5.34 -10.95
C PHE A 75 11.09 -5.72 -11.35
N ASN A 76 12.08 -5.26 -10.60
CA ASN A 76 13.48 -5.57 -10.89
C ASN A 76 13.86 -6.99 -10.45
N ASN A 77 13.17 -7.54 -9.44
CA ASN A 77 13.56 -8.76 -8.73
C ASN A 77 12.38 -9.69 -8.40
N MET A 78 11.28 -9.65 -9.17
CA MET A 78 10.14 -10.54 -8.97
C MET A 78 10.54 -12.03 -9.05
N HIS A 79 11.55 -12.34 -9.87
CA HIS A 79 12.06 -13.70 -10.03
C HIS A 79 12.53 -14.33 -8.71
N LEU A 80 13.01 -13.54 -7.74
CA LEU A 80 13.42 -14.04 -6.42
C LEU A 80 12.22 -14.61 -5.67
N ILE A 81 11.09 -13.91 -5.68
CA ILE A 81 9.86 -14.38 -5.04
C ILE A 81 9.35 -15.65 -5.74
N ASN A 82 9.35 -15.65 -7.07
CA ASN A 82 8.92 -16.82 -7.86
C ASN A 82 9.83 -18.03 -7.68
N GLN A 83 11.12 -17.84 -7.43
CA GLN A 83 12.04 -18.94 -7.10
C GLN A 83 11.68 -19.60 -5.76
N HIS A 84 11.42 -18.81 -4.72
CA HIS A 84 10.95 -19.33 -3.43
C HIS A 84 9.61 -20.09 -3.58
N ILE A 85 8.67 -19.55 -4.37
CA ILE A 85 7.40 -20.24 -4.67
C ILE A 85 7.65 -21.61 -5.33
N LYS A 86 8.54 -21.68 -6.32
CA LYS A 86 8.91 -22.93 -7.02
C LYS A 86 9.54 -23.96 -6.09
N ASN A 87 10.33 -23.50 -5.12
CA ASN A 87 10.91 -24.32 -4.05
C ASN A 87 9.87 -24.78 -3.00
N LYS A 88 8.59 -24.46 -3.21
CA LYS A 88 7.46 -24.73 -2.30
C LYS A 88 7.52 -23.99 -0.98
N GLU A 89 8.39 -23.00 -0.88
CA GLU A 89 8.55 -22.13 0.29
C GLU A 89 7.40 -21.10 0.34
N ARG A 90 7.26 -20.47 1.51
CA ARG A 90 6.27 -19.41 1.73
C ARG A 90 7.00 -18.09 1.85
N VAL A 91 6.45 -17.05 1.25
CA VAL A 91 7.03 -15.70 1.23
C VAL A 91 6.07 -14.73 1.87
N VAL A 92 6.55 -14.02 2.88
CA VAL A 92 5.87 -12.85 3.44
C VAL A 92 6.45 -11.61 2.79
N VAL A 93 5.61 -10.82 2.12
CA VAL A 93 5.98 -9.55 1.49
C VAL A 93 5.53 -8.40 2.37
N LEU A 94 6.50 -7.66 2.92
CA LEU A 94 6.23 -6.44 3.66
C LEU A 94 6.33 -5.24 2.72
N THR A 95 5.30 -4.41 2.72
CA THR A 95 5.24 -3.16 1.93
C THR A 95 4.75 -2.00 2.80
N SER A 96 4.72 -0.80 2.23
CA SER A 96 4.31 0.43 2.88
C SER A 96 3.28 1.19 2.04
N HIS A 97 2.59 2.15 2.65
CA HIS A 97 1.72 3.11 1.95
C HIS A 97 2.57 4.15 1.22
N GLN A 98 3.45 3.68 0.33
CA GLN A 98 4.37 4.49 -0.45
C GLN A 98 4.07 4.35 -1.95
N CYS A 99 4.21 5.46 -2.68
CA CYS A 99 3.93 5.53 -4.12
C CYS A 99 2.52 4.99 -4.43
N ASN A 100 2.35 4.20 -5.49
CA ASN A 100 1.08 3.61 -5.86
C ASN A 100 1.01 2.14 -5.44
N TRP A 101 0.64 1.93 -4.18
CA TRP A 101 0.47 0.58 -3.62
C TRP A 101 -0.76 -0.15 -4.18
N GLU A 102 -1.75 0.56 -4.73
CA GLU A 102 -2.95 -0.07 -5.32
C GLU A 102 -2.60 -0.74 -6.66
N TRP A 103 -1.77 -0.10 -7.49
CA TRP A 103 -1.24 -0.70 -8.71
C TRP A 103 -0.16 -1.73 -8.42
N LEU A 104 0.65 -1.54 -7.37
CA LEU A 104 1.60 -2.54 -6.91
C LEU A 104 0.89 -3.87 -6.62
N LEU A 105 -0.22 -3.85 -5.87
CA LEU A 105 -1.01 -5.04 -5.56
C LEU A 105 -1.47 -5.75 -6.83
N LEU A 106 -2.11 -5.00 -7.74
CA LEU A 106 -2.65 -5.56 -8.98
C LEU A 106 -1.55 -6.11 -9.89
N ALA A 107 -0.42 -5.42 -9.97
CA ALA A 107 0.69 -5.83 -10.82
C ALA A 107 1.42 -7.03 -10.22
N ALA A 108 1.52 -7.12 -8.90
CA ALA A 108 2.13 -8.26 -8.22
C ALA A 108 1.36 -9.55 -8.53
N GLU A 109 0.03 -9.56 -8.41
CA GLU A 109 -0.80 -10.73 -8.79
C GLU A 109 -0.53 -11.19 -10.23
N LEU A 110 -0.38 -10.25 -11.17
CA LEU A 110 -0.15 -10.57 -12.59
C LEU A 110 1.26 -11.09 -12.92
N ASN A 111 2.20 -11.05 -11.97
CA ASN A 111 3.60 -11.43 -12.18
C ASN A 111 4.08 -12.53 -11.22
N LEU A 112 3.27 -12.92 -10.24
CA LEU A 112 3.57 -14.00 -9.31
C LEU A 112 3.15 -15.36 -9.88
N ASP A 113 3.94 -16.39 -9.62
CA ASP A 113 3.64 -17.78 -10.01
C ASP A 113 2.60 -18.45 -9.07
N SER A 114 2.00 -17.68 -8.15
CA SER A 114 0.97 -18.12 -7.21
C SER A 114 0.07 -16.95 -6.82
N ASN A 115 -1.15 -17.22 -6.35
CA ASN A 115 -2.08 -16.19 -5.92
C ASN A 115 -1.50 -15.37 -4.75
N LEU A 116 -1.63 -14.05 -4.85
CA LEU A 116 -1.25 -13.12 -3.82
C LEU A 116 -2.36 -13.03 -2.78
N HIS A 117 -2.05 -13.42 -1.54
CA HIS A 117 -2.92 -13.17 -0.39
C HIS A 117 -2.56 -11.82 0.23
N VAL A 118 -3.52 -10.91 0.40
CA VAL A 118 -3.26 -9.56 0.93
C VAL A 118 -4.09 -9.33 2.18
N ILE A 119 -3.44 -8.97 3.28
CA ILE A 119 -4.15 -8.54 4.48
C ILE A 119 -4.77 -7.16 4.23
N TYR A 120 -6.08 -7.03 4.44
CA TYR A 120 -6.77 -5.74 4.35
C TYR A 120 -7.66 -5.47 5.55
N LYS A 121 -7.93 -4.19 5.79
CA LYS A 121 -8.89 -3.74 6.79
C LYS A 121 -10.21 -3.38 6.13
N LYS A 122 -11.30 -3.97 6.61
CA LYS A 122 -12.64 -3.66 6.11
C LYS A 122 -12.99 -2.18 6.35
N LEU A 123 -13.44 -1.50 5.30
CA LEU A 123 -13.86 -0.10 5.37
C LEU A 123 -15.26 0.00 5.97
N LYS A 124 -15.50 1.07 6.75
CA LYS A 124 -16.80 1.30 7.42
C LYS A 124 -17.96 1.44 6.43
N ASN A 125 -17.74 2.15 5.33
CA ASN A 125 -18.75 2.30 4.28
C ASN A 125 -18.85 1.01 3.45
N ILE A 126 -20.00 0.33 3.52
CA ILE A 126 -20.21 -0.98 2.90
C ILE A 126 -20.09 -0.92 1.36
N LYS A 127 -20.68 0.10 0.72
CA LYS A 127 -20.63 0.25 -0.74
C LYS A 127 -19.20 0.47 -1.21
N PHE A 128 -18.49 1.37 -0.54
CA PHE A 128 -17.10 1.66 -0.86
C PHE A 128 -16.17 0.48 -0.55
N ASN A 129 -16.42 -0.26 0.54
CA ASN A 129 -15.70 -1.50 0.83
C ASN A 129 -15.86 -2.53 -0.29
N LYS A 130 -17.09 -2.74 -0.78
CA LYS A 130 -17.36 -3.66 -1.91
C LYS A 130 -16.65 -3.22 -3.18
N LEU A 131 -16.66 -1.92 -3.48
CA LEU A 131 -15.95 -1.35 -4.63
C LEU A 131 -14.45 -1.60 -4.54
N MET A 132 -13.83 -1.26 -3.41
CA MET A 132 -12.38 -1.45 -3.20
C MET A 132 -11.99 -2.92 -3.21
N TYR A 133 -12.81 -3.80 -2.61
CA TYR A 133 -12.59 -5.24 -2.66
C TYR A 133 -12.55 -5.74 -4.11
N ARG A 134 -13.59 -5.42 -4.91
CA ARG A 134 -13.66 -5.81 -6.33
C ARG A 134 -12.50 -5.24 -7.14
N SER A 135 -12.16 -3.97 -6.91
CA SER A 135 -11.05 -3.30 -7.59
C SER A 135 -9.73 -4.01 -7.34
N ARG A 136 -9.43 -4.32 -6.07
CA ARG A 136 -8.18 -4.98 -5.66
C ARG A 136 -8.11 -6.45 -6.07
N SER A 137 -9.23 -7.19 -6.06
CA SER A 137 -9.25 -8.62 -6.38
C SER A 137 -9.49 -8.97 -7.87
N ARG A 138 -9.64 -7.97 -8.74
CA ARG A 138 -10.05 -8.15 -10.16
C ARG A 138 -9.15 -9.08 -10.98
N PHE A 139 -7.89 -9.25 -10.60
CA PHE A 139 -6.91 -10.09 -11.32
C PHE A 139 -6.58 -11.41 -10.61
N GLY A 140 -7.27 -11.73 -9.50
CA GLY A 140 -7.11 -13.01 -8.81
C GLY A 140 -6.61 -12.91 -7.37
N SER A 141 -6.10 -11.75 -6.94
CA SER A 141 -5.56 -11.60 -5.58
C SER A 141 -6.64 -11.87 -4.52
N ILE A 142 -6.25 -12.55 -3.45
CA ILE A 142 -7.15 -12.96 -2.38
C ILE A 142 -7.02 -12.01 -1.19
N LEU A 143 -8.05 -11.20 -0.94
CA LEU A 143 -8.04 -10.25 0.16
C LEU A 143 -8.54 -10.91 1.45
N VAL A 144 -7.68 -10.94 2.47
CA VAL A 144 -7.93 -11.55 3.78
C VAL A 144 -8.18 -10.46 4.81
N GLU A 145 -9.32 -10.49 5.50
CA GLU A 145 -9.62 -9.46 6.50
C GLU A 145 -8.68 -9.60 7.71
N SER A 146 -8.15 -8.46 8.17
CA SER A 146 -7.14 -8.39 9.22
C SER A 146 -7.46 -9.14 10.52
N ARG A 147 -8.73 -9.24 10.92
CA ARG A 147 -9.16 -9.95 12.14
C ARG A 147 -9.29 -11.46 11.92
N GLU A 148 -9.39 -11.89 10.68
CA GLU A 148 -9.57 -13.30 10.30
C GLU A 148 -8.26 -13.95 9.85
N VAL A 149 -7.17 -13.18 9.70
CA VAL A 149 -5.91 -13.67 9.11
C VAL A 149 -5.35 -14.91 9.81
N ILE A 150 -5.36 -14.95 11.14
CA ILE A 150 -4.83 -16.11 11.89
C ILE A 150 -5.66 -17.36 11.60
N MET A 151 -6.99 -17.25 11.60
CA MET A 151 -7.87 -18.37 11.29
C MET A 151 -7.74 -18.79 9.82
N TYR A 152 -7.62 -17.82 8.92
CA TYR A 152 -7.39 -18.04 7.50
C TYR A 152 -6.11 -18.84 7.25
N LEU A 153 -4.99 -18.43 7.87
CA LEU A 153 -3.71 -19.10 7.75
C LEU A 153 -3.77 -20.50 8.35
N LYS A 154 -4.36 -20.68 9.55
CA LYS A 154 -4.55 -22.02 10.15
C LYS A 154 -5.27 -23.00 9.22
N ASN A 155 -6.29 -22.54 8.48
CA ASN A 155 -7.11 -23.40 7.64
C ASN A 155 -6.57 -23.58 6.21
N LYS A 156 -5.69 -22.68 5.74
CA LYS A 156 -5.26 -22.64 4.34
C LYS A 156 -3.74 -22.54 4.16
N LEU A 157 -2.95 -22.83 5.20
CA LEU A 157 -1.51 -22.63 5.20
C LEU A 157 -0.79 -23.29 4.02
N ASP A 158 -1.27 -24.45 3.57
CA ASP A 158 -0.67 -25.18 2.44
C ASP A 158 -0.92 -24.49 1.09
N LYS A 159 -1.99 -23.69 0.99
CA LYS A 159 -2.38 -22.94 -0.21
C LYS A 159 -1.76 -21.54 -0.24
N VAL A 160 -1.40 -20.97 0.91
CA VAL A 160 -0.82 -19.63 0.99
C VAL A 160 0.69 -19.70 0.75
N LYS A 161 1.11 -19.38 -0.49
CA LYS A 161 2.53 -19.28 -0.87
C LYS A 161 3.07 -17.86 -0.75
N VAL A 162 2.26 -16.85 -1.01
CA VAL A 162 2.63 -15.44 -0.85
C VAL A 162 1.60 -14.72 -0.02
N LEU A 163 2.04 -14.08 1.05
CA LEU A 163 1.21 -13.22 1.89
C LEU A 163 1.82 -11.81 1.93
N ALA A 164 1.06 -10.81 1.49
CA ALA A 164 1.45 -9.41 1.55
C ALA A 164 0.79 -8.67 2.71
N VAL A 165 1.61 -7.86 3.39
CA VAL A 165 1.20 -7.01 4.51
C VAL A 165 1.70 -5.60 4.29
N VAL A 166 0.81 -4.61 4.37
CA VAL A 166 1.20 -3.19 4.41
C VAL A 166 1.50 -2.83 5.87
N ALA A 167 2.78 -2.72 6.20
CA ALA A 167 3.32 -2.86 7.56
C ALA A 167 3.75 -1.55 8.23
N ASP A 168 3.43 -0.40 7.62
CA ASP A 168 3.88 0.94 8.05
C ASP A 168 2.84 1.75 8.83
N GLN A 169 1.69 1.15 9.17
CA GLN A 169 0.67 1.80 10.00
C GLN A 169 0.83 1.50 11.48
N SER A 170 0.60 2.52 12.30
CA SER A 170 0.62 2.38 13.76
C SER A 170 -0.40 1.33 14.21
N PRO A 171 0.00 0.40 15.11
CA PRO A 171 -0.88 -0.62 15.65
C PRO A 171 -1.98 0.00 16.53
N ARG A 172 -2.99 -0.79 16.89
CA ARG A 172 -4.03 -0.31 17.82
C ARG A 172 -3.43 -0.11 19.21
N ILE A 173 -4.05 0.75 20.02
CA ILE A 173 -3.61 1.05 21.39
C ILE A 173 -3.46 -0.21 22.24
N ASN A 174 -4.34 -1.21 22.06
CA ASN A 174 -4.30 -2.44 22.86
C ASN A 174 -3.51 -3.59 22.19
N SER A 175 -2.85 -3.33 21.06
CA SER A 175 -1.96 -4.30 20.42
C SER A 175 -0.59 -4.28 21.08
N ARG A 176 0.11 -5.42 21.05
CA ARG A 176 1.55 -5.47 21.36
C ARG A 176 2.32 -4.68 20.30
N LYS A 177 3.36 -3.95 20.74
CA LYS A 177 4.08 -3.01 19.90
C LYS A 177 5.58 -3.15 20.11
N ILE A 178 6.31 -3.07 19.02
CA ILE A 178 7.74 -2.81 19.03
C ILE A 178 7.92 -1.32 18.74
N TRP A 179 8.69 -0.63 19.59
CA TRP A 179 9.07 0.75 19.34
C TRP A 179 10.40 0.78 18.59
N SER A 180 10.46 1.57 17.54
CA SER A 180 11.67 1.78 16.77
C SER A 180 11.73 3.20 16.23
N LYS A 181 12.95 3.68 16.00
CA LYS A 181 13.17 4.99 15.40
C LYS A 181 12.99 4.91 13.89
N MET A 182 11.87 5.45 13.39
CA MET A 182 11.59 5.58 11.96
C MET A 182 11.55 7.05 11.58
N LEU A 183 12.29 7.44 10.54
CA LEU A 183 12.31 8.83 10.03
C LEU A 183 12.48 9.85 11.17
N ASN A 184 13.53 9.64 11.98
CA ASN A 184 13.89 10.49 13.11
C ASN A 184 12.83 10.60 14.24
N GLN A 185 11.87 9.68 14.30
CA GLN A 185 10.80 9.70 15.29
C GLN A 185 10.61 8.31 15.91
N GLU A 186 10.32 8.28 17.22
CA GLU A 186 9.84 7.07 17.89
C GLU A 186 8.49 6.66 17.29
N THR A 187 8.45 5.47 16.71
CA THR A 187 7.30 4.95 15.98
C THR A 187 6.99 3.54 16.46
N ALA A 188 5.72 3.30 16.80
CA ALA A 188 5.26 1.98 17.17
C ALA A 188 4.88 1.17 15.93
N PHE A 189 5.42 -0.05 15.85
CA PHE A 189 5.09 -1.07 14.86
C PHE A 189 4.36 -2.24 15.51
N LEU A 190 3.59 -2.97 14.71
CA LEU A 190 2.90 -4.17 15.18
C LEU A 190 3.90 -5.32 15.35
N GLU A 191 4.07 -5.80 16.58
CA GLU A 191 4.95 -6.94 16.91
C GLU A 191 4.52 -8.22 16.18
N SER A 192 3.23 -8.35 15.87
CA SER A 192 2.61 -9.56 15.31
C SER A 192 3.16 -10.00 13.95
N ILE A 193 3.83 -9.12 13.20
CA ILE A 193 4.38 -9.45 11.89
C ILE A 193 5.49 -10.50 12.00
N GLU A 194 6.26 -10.49 13.09
CA GLU A 194 7.32 -11.49 13.33
C GLU A 194 6.78 -12.90 13.59
N PHE A 195 5.49 -13.00 13.93
CA PHE A 195 4.82 -14.27 14.23
C PHE A 195 3.96 -14.80 13.06
N ILE A 196 3.97 -14.11 11.91
CA ILE A 196 3.33 -14.53 10.65
C ILE A 196 4.35 -15.29 9.81
#